data_AF-A0A967BPY5-F1
#
_entry.id   AF-A0A967BPY5-F1
#
_cell.length_a   1.000
_cell.length_b   1.000
_cell.length_c   1.000
_cell.angle_alpha   90.00
_cell.angle_beta   90.00
_cell.angle_gamma   90.00
#
_symmetry.space_group_name_H-M   'P 1'
#
loop_
_entity.id
_entity.type
_entity.pdbx_description
1 polymer ?
#
loop_
_entity_poly.entity_id
_entity_poly.type
_entity_poly.pdbx_seq_one_letter_code
_entity_poly.pdbx_strand_id
1 'polypeptide(L)'
;MIGDEGEQLGIMSTDKALQTAKEKDLDLCEVSPNSNPPVCKIIDYGKHQYHQKKVDKKHKKMQKKTEVKGVRMGFKTGDHDMEVKAKQAKKFLGAGNNVKVSLIFRGREAMYKNLAREKMLKFQESLSEICSIETP
;
A
#
# COMPACT_ATOMS: atom_id res chain seq x y z
N MET A 1 -8.68 -34.10 1.28
CA MET A 1 -7.29 -34.23 1.77
C MET A 1 -6.36 -34.24 0.57
N ILE A 2 -5.24 -33.53 0.70
CA ILE A 2 -4.20 -33.41 -0.34
C ILE A 2 -2.89 -33.95 0.24
N GLY A 3 -2.22 -34.83 -0.48
CA GLY A 3 -0.90 -35.35 -0.11
C GLY A 3 0.22 -34.32 -0.28
N ASP A 4 1.44 -34.72 0.05
CA ASP A 4 2.62 -33.86 0.03
C ASP A 4 3.12 -33.54 -1.40
N GLU A 5 2.92 -34.45 -2.36
CA GLU A 5 3.21 -34.19 -3.78
C GLU A 5 2.04 -33.52 -4.52
N GLY A 6 0.92 -33.28 -3.82
CA GLY A 6 -0.28 -32.64 -4.38
C GLY A 6 -1.33 -33.63 -4.89
N GLU A 7 -1.16 -34.93 -4.64
CA GLU A 7 -2.16 -35.94 -4.96
C GLU A 7 -3.45 -35.73 -4.14
N GLN A 8 -4.61 -35.94 -4.77
CA GLN A 8 -5.89 -35.87 -4.08
C GLN A 8 -6.19 -37.21 -3.42
N LEU A 9 -6.00 -37.28 -2.10
CA LEU A 9 -6.27 -38.48 -1.30
C LEU A 9 -7.75 -38.63 -0.90
N GLY A 10 -8.60 -37.71 -1.35
CA GLY A 10 -10.04 -37.74 -1.11
C GLY A 10 -10.45 -37.30 0.30
N ILE A 11 -11.66 -37.66 0.71
CA ILE A 11 -12.21 -37.37 2.04
C ILE A 11 -11.83 -38.52 2.96
N MET A 12 -11.21 -38.21 4.10
CA MET A 12 -10.84 -39.20 5.12
C MET A 12 -10.97 -38.61 6.52
N SER A 13 -10.95 -39.48 7.54
CA SER A 13 -10.99 -39.05 8.94
C SER A 13 -9.69 -38.36 9.34
N THR A 14 -9.78 -37.48 10.33
CA THR A 14 -8.64 -36.74 10.89
C THR A 14 -7.56 -37.67 11.41
N ASP A 15 -7.91 -38.80 12.03
CA ASP A 15 -6.94 -39.76 12.56
C ASP A 15 -6.08 -40.40 11.47
N LYS A 16 -6.71 -40.82 10.37
CA LYS A 16 -5.99 -41.35 9.20
C LYS A 16 -5.08 -40.28 8.61
N ALA A 17 -5.58 -39.04 8.52
CA ALA A 17 -4.80 -37.94 7.99
C ALA A 17 -3.57 -37.59 8.84
N LEU A 18 -3.72 -37.59 10.16
CA LEU A 18 -2.62 -37.38 11.10
C LEU A 18 -1.61 -38.53 11.05
N GLN A 19 -2.08 -39.76 10.90
CA GLN A 19 -1.20 -40.91 10.75
C GLN A 19 -0.37 -40.82 9.47
N THR A 20 -0.98 -40.52 8.32
CA THR A 20 -0.26 -40.37 7.04
C THR A 20 0.77 -39.23 7.10
N ALA A 21 0.48 -38.14 7.80
CA ALA A 21 1.44 -37.06 8.01
C ALA A 21 2.63 -37.51 8.86
N LYS A 22 2.39 -38.22 9.97
CA LYS A 22 3.44 -38.78 10.83
C LYS A 22 4.32 -39.81 10.13
N GLU A 23 3.74 -40.70 9.32
CA GLU A 23 4.48 -41.70 8.55
C GLU A 23 5.46 -41.07 7.55
N LYS A 24 5.17 -39.84 7.11
CA LYS A 24 6.01 -39.06 6.20
C LYS A 24 6.90 -38.03 6.92
N ASP A 25 6.89 -37.99 8.27
CA ASP A 25 7.55 -36.95 9.07
C ASP A 25 7.17 -35.50 8.66
N LEU A 26 5.90 -35.31 8.28
CA LEU A 26 5.33 -34.02 7.84
C LEU A 26 4.17 -33.59 8.75
N ASP A 27 3.68 -32.36 8.54
CA ASP A 27 2.54 -31.80 9.27
C ASP A 27 1.24 -31.95 8.47
N LEU A 28 0.14 -32.21 9.18
CA LEU A 28 -1.21 -32.04 8.62
C LEU A 28 -1.65 -30.59 8.82
N CYS A 29 -1.77 -29.83 7.73
CA CYS A 29 -2.11 -28.42 7.77
C CYS A 29 -3.47 -28.16 7.10
N GLU A 30 -4.36 -27.44 7.77
CA GLU A 30 -5.66 -27.05 7.23
C GLU A 30 -5.50 -25.82 6.32
N VAL A 31 -5.73 -26.00 5.01
CA VAL A 31 -5.51 -24.95 4.00
C VAL A 31 -6.78 -24.22 3.61
N SER A 32 -7.96 -24.84 3.76
CA SER A 32 -9.25 -24.21 3.54
C SER A 32 -10.27 -24.65 4.60
N PRO A 33 -10.36 -23.91 5.73
CA PRO A 33 -11.26 -24.26 6.82
C PRO A 33 -12.73 -23.99 6.50
N ASN A 34 -12.99 -23.09 5.55
CA ASN A 34 -14.36 -22.68 5.20
C ASN A 34 -15.04 -23.63 4.20
N SER A 35 -14.36 -24.70 3.77
CA SER A 35 -14.91 -25.70 2.84
C SER A 35 -15.68 -26.79 3.61
N ASN A 36 -16.69 -27.39 2.99
CA ASN A 36 -17.38 -28.56 3.55
C ASN A 36 -17.23 -29.77 2.62
N PRO A 37 -16.41 -30.79 2.98
CA PRO A 37 -15.57 -30.88 4.18
C PRO A 37 -14.32 -29.97 4.12
N PRO A 38 -13.71 -29.62 5.27
CA PRO A 38 -12.48 -28.84 5.31
C PRO A 38 -11.36 -29.45 4.48
N VAL A 39 -10.56 -28.61 3.82
CA VAL A 39 -9.44 -29.08 2.99
C VAL A 39 -8.15 -29.02 3.80
N CYS A 40 -7.63 -30.19 4.14
CA CYS A 40 -6.31 -30.36 4.75
C CYS A 40 -5.28 -30.87 3.74
N LYS A 41 -4.03 -30.41 3.89
CA LYS A 41 -2.87 -30.79 3.08
C LYS A 41 -1.73 -31.27 3.96
N ILE A 42 -1.03 -32.33 3.55
CA ILE A 42 0.22 -32.75 4.18
C ILE A 42 1.35 -31.87 3.66
N ILE A 43 2.04 -31.13 4.53
CA ILE A 43 3.16 -30.25 4.17
C ILE A 43 4.17 -30.13 5.31
N ASP A 44 5.40 -29.75 5.00
CA ASP A 44 6.34 -29.21 5.99
C ASP A 44 5.94 -27.76 6.31
N TYR A 45 5.35 -27.55 7.49
CA TYR A 45 4.84 -26.24 7.89
C TYR A 45 5.97 -25.23 8.11
N GLY A 46 7.13 -25.67 8.60
CA GLY A 46 8.30 -24.83 8.82
C GLY A 46 8.86 -24.26 7.52
N LYS A 47 9.04 -25.12 6.51
CA LYS A 47 9.49 -24.73 5.17
C LYS A 47 8.47 -23.85 4.47
N HIS A 48 7.18 -24.15 4.59
CA HIS A 48 6.10 -23.33 4.02
C HIS A 48 6.11 -21.92 4.61
N GLN A 49 6.13 -21.78 5.94
CA GLN A 49 6.21 -20.48 6.61
C GLN A 49 7.45 -19.69 6.20
N TYR A 50 8.61 -20.35 6.06
CA TYR A 50 9.84 -19.69 5.61
C TYR A 50 9.67 -19.14 4.18
N HIS A 51 9.11 -19.95 3.27
CA HIS A 51 8.87 -19.53 1.89
C HIS A 51 7.90 -18.35 1.83
N GLN A 52 6.78 -18.42 2.55
CA GLN A 52 5.79 -17.35 2.64
C GLN A 52 6.42 -16.05 3.17
N LYS A 53 7.16 -16.12 4.29
CA LYS A 53 7.90 -14.96 4.83
C LYS A 53 8.92 -14.40 3.84
N LYS A 54 9.57 -15.23 3.03
CA LYS A 54 10.53 -14.80 2.00
C LYS A 54 9.83 -14.08 0.84
N VAL A 55 8.70 -14.62 0.39
CA VAL A 55 7.85 -14.03 -0.66
C VAL A 55 7.26 -12.70 -0.17
N ASP A 56 6.68 -12.66 1.03
CA ASP A 56 6.14 -11.44 1.64
C ASP A 56 7.20 -10.35 1.79
N LYS A 57 8.41 -10.71 2.22
CA LYS A 57 9.54 -9.77 2.28
C LYS A 57 9.92 -9.23 0.91
N LYS A 58 9.88 -10.05 -0.15
CA LYS A 58 10.12 -9.59 -1.53
C LYS A 58 9.01 -8.63 -1.97
N HIS A 59 7.74 -8.99 -1.78
CA HIS A 59 6.61 -8.10 -2.11
C HIS A 59 6.69 -6.77 -1.37
N LYS A 60 6.97 -6.79 -0.06
CA LYS A 60 7.12 -5.58 0.75
C LYS A 60 8.28 -4.69 0.30
N LYS A 61 9.37 -5.28 -0.21
CA LYS A 61 10.49 -4.52 -0.79
C LYS A 61 10.14 -3.94 -2.17
N MET A 62 9.38 -4.66 -2.99
CA MET A 62 8.98 -4.22 -4.31
C MET A 62 7.87 -3.17 -4.28
N GLN A 63 7.03 -3.18 -3.24
CA GLN A 63 6.02 -2.15 -3.03
C GLN A 63 6.69 -0.80 -2.82
N LYS A 64 6.63 0.07 -3.84
CA LYS A 64 7.05 1.47 -3.71
C LYS A 64 6.16 2.14 -2.65
N LYS A 65 6.78 2.64 -1.59
CA LYS A 65 6.09 3.47 -0.60
C LYS A 65 5.85 4.84 -1.22
N THR A 66 4.63 5.10 -1.66
CA THR A 66 4.19 6.45 -2.00
C THR A 66 3.95 7.20 -0.70
N GLU A 67 4.74 8.23 -0.42
CA GLU A 67 4.53 9.10 0.73
C GLU A 67 3.76 10.35 0.33
N VAL A 68 3.01 10.93 1.26
CA VAL A 68 2.37 12.24 1.08
C VAL A 68 3.33 13.32 1.58
N LYS A 69 3.86 14.13 0.67
CA LYS A 69 4.72 15.28 1.00
C LYS A 69 3.88 16.56 1.08
N GLY A 70 4.04 17.32 2.15
CA GLY A 70 3.33 18.57 2.35
C GLY A 70 4.09 19.78 1.80
N VAL A 71 3.41 20.64 1.05
CA VAL A 71 3.90 21.97 0.65
C VAL A 71 3.00 23.02 1.26
N ARG A 72 3.56 23.91 2.09
CA ARG A 72 2.78 24.95 2.77
C ARG A 72 3.09 26.34 2.21
N MET A 73 2.04 27.10 1.91
CA MET A 73 2.11 28.47 1.41
C MET A 73 1.43 29.41 2.41
N GLY A 74 1.99 30.60 2.61
CA GLY A 74 1.31 31.64 3.39
C GLY A 74 0.42 32.47 2.49
N PHE A 75 -0.63 33.08 3.04
CA PHE A 75 -1.49 33.99 2.25
C PHE A 75 -0.69 35.14 1.60
N LYS A 76 0.36 35.62 2.27
CA LYS A 76 1.28 36.68 1.78
C LYS A 76 2.43 36.17 0.91
N THR A 77 2.47 34.89 0.54
CA THR A 77 3.46 34.37 -0.42
C THR A 77 3.36 35.16 -1.73
N GLY A 78 4.49 35.74 -2.14
CA GLY A 78 4.66 36.42 -3.43
C GLY A 78 5.06 35.46 -4.54
N ASP A 79 5.12 35.97 -5.78
CA ASP A 79 5.25 35.14 -6.98
C ASP A 79 6.55 34.32 -7.01
N HIS A 80 7.68 34.91 -6.63
CA HIS A 80 8.97 34.20 -6.59
C HIS A 80 8.98 33.04 -5.56
N ASP A 81 8.42 33.22 -4.36
CA ASP A 81 8.30 32.16 -3.35
C ASP A 81 7.32 31.06 -3.82
N MET A 82 6.28 31.44 -4.57
CA MET A 82 5.34 30.50 -5.17
C MET A 82 6.03 29.59 -6.21
N GLU A 83 6.87 30.16 -7.07
CA GLU A 83 7.64 29.39 -8.06
C GLU A 83 8.61 28.40 -7.42
N VAL A 84 9.30 28.79 -6.34
CA VAL A 84 10.21 27.90 -5.61
C VAL A 84 9.44 26.70 -5.03
N LYS A 85 8.26 26.96 -4.46
CA LYS A 85 7.39 25.89 -3.93
C LYS A 85 6.80 25.01 -5.02
N ALA A 86 6.50 25.56 -6.19
CA ALA A 86 6.06 24.80 -7.35
C ALA A 86 7.18 23.85 -7.84
N LYS A 87 8.43 24.34 -7.94
CA LYS A 87 9.61 23.51 -8.26
C LYS A 87 9.80 22.38 -7.23
N GLN A 88 9.61 22.68 -5.95
CA GLN A 88 9.68 21.67 -4.89
C GLN A 88 8.57 20.61 -5.04
N ALA A 89 7.33 21.02 -5.33
CA ALA A 89 6.23 20.10 -5.60
C ALA A 89 6.50 19.22 -6.82
N LYS A 90 7.01 19.79 -7.94
CA LYS A 90 7.42 19.03 -9.14
C LYS A 90 8.47 17.97 -8.80
N LYS A 91 9.45 18.29 -7.94
CA LYS A 91 10.47 17.34 -7.48
C LYS A 91 9.86 16.18 -6.69
N PHE A 92 8.88 16.45 -5.81
CA PHE A 92 8.20 15.40 -5.04
C PHE A 92 7.34 14.49 -5.93
N LEU A 93 6.59 15.09 -6.88
CA LEU A 93 5.80 14.36 -7.86
C LEU A 93 6.68 13.49 -8.78
N GLY A 94 7.80 14.03 -9.29
CA GLY A 94 8.75 13.29 -10.10
C GLY A 94 9.44 12.14 -9.35
N ALA A 95 9.52 12.22 -8.02
CA ALA A 95 9.98 11.12 -7.17
C ALA A 95 8.87 10.08 -6.87
N GLY A 96 7.67 10.24 -7.43
CA GLY A 96 6.53 9.33 -7.24
C GLY A 96 5.79 9.50 -5.91
N ASN A 97 5.90 10.67 -5.28
CA ASN A 97 5.17 11.00 -4.05
C ASN A 97 3.92 11.82 -4.36
N ASN A 98 2.89 11.65 -3.52
CA ASN A 98 1.71 12.51 -3.58
C ASN A 98 2.03 13.83 -2.86
N VAL A 99 1.54 14.95 -3.38
CA VAL A 99 1.80 16.27 -2.78
C VAL A 99 0.52 16.88 -2.23
N LYS A 100 0.51 17.18 -0.93
CA LYS A 100 -0.56 17.93 -0.27
C LYS A 100 -0.15 19.39 -0.15
N VAL A 101 -0.80 20.25 -0.91
CA VAL A 101 -0.58 21.70 -0.85
C VAL A 101 -1.54 22.30 0.17
N SER A 102 -1.07 23.23 1.01
CA SER A 102 -1.92 23.87 2.03
C SER A 102 -1.60 25.35 2.16
N LEU A 103 -2.64 26.20 2.10
CA LEU A 103 -2.52 27.62 2.36
C LEU A 103 -2.80 27.88 3.84
N ILE A 104 -1.87 28.52 4.53
CA ILE A 104 -2.03 28.91 5.93
C ILE A 104 -2.54 30.35 5.97
N PHE A 105 -3.69 30.54 6.61
CA PHE A 105 -4.24 31.84 6.97
C PHE A 105 -3.77 32.23 8.37
N ARG A 106 -3.45 33.51 8.59
CA ARG A 106 -3.17 34.07 9.91
C ARG A 106 -4.13 35.21 10.22
N GLY A 107 -4.83 35.12 11.36
CA GLY A 107 -5.75 36.16 11.82
C GLY A 107 -6.91 36.44 10.85
N ARG A 108 -7.12 37.71 10.49
CA ARG A 108 -8.22 38.16 9.62
C ARG A 108 -8.09 37.74 8.15
N GLU A 109 -6.99 37.09 7.78
CA GLU A 109 -6.74 36.62 6.41
C GLU A 109 -7.77 35.59 5.92
N ALA A 110 -8.45 34.89 6.85
CA ALA A 110 -9.50 33.92 6.53
C ALA A 110 -10.73 34.52 5.82
N MET A 111 -10.89 35.85 5.83
CA MET A 111 -11.95 36.55 5.08
C MET A 111 -11.66 36.60 3.57
N TYR A 112 -10.39 36.49 3.16
CA TYR A 112 -9.96 36.58 1.75
C TYR A 112 -9.92 35.20 1.07
N LYS A 113 -10.96 34.38 1.26
CA LYS A 113 -11.03 33.03 0.68
C LYS A 113 -10.97 33.02 -0.85
N ASN A 114 -11.55 34.03 -1.49
CA ASN A 114 -11.56 34.14 -2.96
C ASN A 114 -10.13 34.35 -3.50
N LEU A 115 -9.36 35.27 -2.91
CA LEU A 115 -7.96 35.50 -3.30
C LEU A 115 -7.08 34.28 -3.02
N ALA A 116 -7.33 33.58 -1.91
CA ALA A 116 -6.65 32.33 -1.60
C ALA A 116 -6.93 31.22 -2.62
N ARG A 117 -8.18 31.13 -3.10
CA ARG A 117 -8.58 30.19 -4.15
C ARG A 117 -7.88 30.50 -5.46
N GLU A 118 -7.83 31.77 -5.87
CA GLU A 118 -7.09 32.19 -7.06
C GLU A 118 -5.60 31.84 -6.97
N LYS A 119 -4.97 32.07 -5.82
CA LYS A 119 -3.56 31.68 -5.60
C LYS A 119 -3.35 30.17 -5.72
N MET A 120 -4.27 29.37 -5.19
CA MET A 120 -4.21 27.91 -5.33
C MET A 120 -4.41 27.47 -6.78
N LEU A 121 -5.32 28.10 -7.52
CA LEU A 121 -5.53 27.83 -8.94
C LEU A 121 -4.28 28.16 -9.77
N LYS A 122 -3.63 29.30 -9.54
CA LYS A 122 -2.35 29.64 -10.19
C LYS A 122 -1.26 28.61 -9.87
N PHE A 123 -1.17 28.18 -8.61
CA PHE A 123 -0.22 27.14 -8.21
C PHE A 123 -0.52 25.82 -8.91
N GLN A 124 -1.80 25.46 -9.02
CA GLN A 124 -2.27 24.28 -9.73
C GLN A 124 -1.91 24.33 -11.23
N GLU A 125 -2.16 25.44 -11.92
CA GLU A 125 -1.83 25.61 -13.33
C GLU A 125 -0.33 25.33 -13.57
N SER A 126 0.54 25.82 -12.68
CA SER A 126 1.98 25.58 -12.77
C SER A 126 2.41 24.10 -12.66
N LEU A 127 1.53 23.23 -12.14
CA LEU A 127 1.74 21.80 -11.93
C LEU A 127 0.91 20.91 -12.87
N SER A 128 -0.02 21.49 -13.64
CA SER A 128 -0.99 20.77 -14.48
C SER A 128 -0.38 19.83 -15.50
N GLU A 129 0.83 20.13 -15.99
CA GLU A 129 1.57 19.30 -16.94
C GLU A 129 2.09 17.98 -16.34
N ILE A 130 2.20 17.88 -15.00
CA ILE A 130 2.93 16.79 -14.32
C ILE A 130 2.03 16.00 -13.37
N CYS A 131 0.87 16.52 -12.98
CA CYS A 131 -0.05 15.82 -12.08
C CYS A 131 -1.53 16.06 -12.35
N SER A 132 -2.34 15.05 -12.04
CA SER A 132 -3.79 15.13 -11.90
C SER A 132 -4.18 15.35 -10.43
N ILE A 133 -5.25 16.09 -10.18
CA ILE A 133 -5.74 16.40 -8.83
C ILE A 133 -6.68 15.30 -8.37
N GLU A 134 -6.40 14.72 -7.21
CA GLU A 134 -7.28 13.71 -6.59
C GLU A 134 -8.34 14.33 -5.67
N THR A 135 -7.98 15.36 -4.89
CA THR A 135 -8.90 16.03 -3.94
C THR A 135 -8.63 17.55 -3.88
N PRO A 136 -9.66 18.39 -4.07
CA PRO A 136 -9.57 19.85 -3.89
C PRO A 136 -9.62 20.32 -2.42
#